data_AF-A0A9P6MS42-F1
#
_entry.id   AF-A0A9P6MS42-F1
#
_cell.length_a   1.000
_cell.length_b   1.000
_cell.length_c   1.000
_cell.angle_alpha   90.00
_cell.angle_beta   90.00
_cell.angle_gamma   90.00
#
_symmetry.space_group_name_H-M   'P 1'
#
loop_
_entity.id
_entity.type
_entity.pdbx_description
1 polymer ?
#
loop_
_entity_poly.entity_id
_entity_poly.type
_entity_poly.pdbx_seq_one_letter_code
_entity_poly.pdbx_strand_id
1 'polypeptide(L)'
;MVKNIMILRFTNAIFGSCWDRNHISNVQITFKEKIGTEGRGGYFDEFGIMRDVMQNHLFQILSLIAMETPATLDAEDIRNAKVEVLRAIPEVVESEVLLGQYGKSEDGSLPSYLDDETVPKGSKTATFAAAAFHINNPRWEGVPFVLKCGKALDQQKVEIRIQFKDMGNSLFPKDVAARNELVIRVQPEEAVYLKMTQKLPGHGMETTISELNLSYSSRFTNLSVPDAYENLILDAILGEQSNFVRSDELDEAWRIFTPVLHKIDRGLVPVEIYPYGSRGPKQLADFIARFGFERHSQVYSWPETPQTPVVASSIGLPASADSKL
;
A
#
# COMPACT_ATOMS: atom_id res chain seq x y z
N MET A 1 -0.62 -9.60 7.45
CA MET A 1 -0.13 -9.35 6.07
C MET A 1 1.28 -8.74 5.97
N VAL A 2 1.69 -7.79 6.82
CA VAL A 2 3.05 -7.20 6.74
C VAL A 2 4.16 -8.26 6.87
N LYS A 3 4.06 -9.16 7.86
CA LYS A 3 4.98 -10.32 8.00
C LYS A 3 5.03 -11.22 6.75
N ASN A 4 3.92 -11.29 5.99
CA ASN A 4 3.84 -12.12 4.78
C ASN A 4 4.65 -11.54 3.60
N ILE A 5 5.08 -10.28 3.65
CA ILE A 5 5.90 -9.67 2.58
C ILE A 5 7.19 -10.46 2.38
N MET A 6 7.89 -10.79 3.46
CA MET A 6 9.14 -11.57 3.39
C MET A 6 8.90 -12.98 2.85
N ILE A 7 7.84 -13.65 3.32
CA ILE A 7 7.48 -14.99 2.84
C ILE A 7 7.18 -14.94 1.34
N LEU A 8 6.33 -14.01 0.89
CA LEU A 8 6.03 -13.85 -0.53
C LEU A 8 7.29 -13.64 -1.36
N ARG A 9 8.20 -12.77 -0.93
CA ARG A 9 9.42 -12.44 -1.70
C ARG A 9 10.42 -13.58 -1.74
N PHE A 10 10.70 -14.22 -0.61
CA PHE A 10 11.87 -15.09 -0.48
C PHE A 10 11.56 -16.59 -0.56
N THR A 11 10.28 -16.99 -0.60
CA THR A 11 9.90 -18.41 -0.80
C THR A 11 9.34 -18.72 -2.18
N ASN A 12 9.09 -17.70 -3.02
CA ASN A 12 8.44 -17.87 -4.32
C ASN A 12 9.37 -17.44 -5.46
N ALA A 13 9.81 -18.41 -6.26
CA ALA A 13 10.70 -18.17 -7.41
C ALA A 13 10.11 -17.17 -8.43
N ILE A 14 8.78 -17.18 -8.60
CA ILE A 14 8.09 -16.23 -9.49
C ILE A 14 8.32 -14.77 -9.06
N PHE A 15 8.25 -14.47 -7.76
CA PHE A 15 8.45 -13.13 -7.25
C PHE A 15 9.94 -12.80 -7.16
N GLY A 16 10.77 -13.75 -6.74
CA GLY A 16 12.23 -13.57 -6.70
C GLY A 16 12.83 -13.16 -8.06
N SER A 17 12.27 -13.64 -9.18
CA SER A 17 12.78 -13.35 -10.52
C SER A 17 12.37 -11.98 -11.09
N CYS A 18 11.30 -11.37 -10.56
CA CYS A 18 10.75 -10.11 -11.08
C CYS A 18 10.76 -8.96 -10.05
N TRP A 19 11.52 -9.11 -8.96
CA TRP A 19 11.58 -8.12 -7.87
C TRP A 19 12.71 -7.10 -8.02
N ASP A 20 12.79 -6.44 -9.17
CA ASP A 20 13.85 -5.50 -9.48
C ASP A 20 13.40 -4.39 -10.44
N ARG A 21 14.29 -3.43 -10.66
CA ARG A 21 14.12 -2.35 -11.63
C ARG A 21 13.94 -2.79 -13.07
N ASN A 22 14.23 -4.03 -13.45
CA ASN A 22 14.02 -4.49 -14.81
C ASN A 22 12.54 -4.75 -15.07
N HIS A 23 11.82 -5.21 -14.04
CA HIS A 23 10.42 -5.63 -14.16
C HIS A 23 9.46 -4.66 -13.47
N ILE A 24 9.85 -4.02 -12.37
CA ILE A 24 9.00 -3.11 -11.60
C ILE A 24 9.11 -1.69 -12.17
N SER A 25 7.97 -1.06 -12.42
CA SER A 25 7.91 0.35 -12.83
C SER A 25 7.87 1.29 -11.64
N ASN A 26 7.04 1.00 -10.64
CA ASN A 26 6.90 1.81 -9.43
C ASN A 26 6.25 0.99 -8.30
N VAL A 27 6.45 1.45 -7.07
CA VAL A 27 5.83 0.88 -5.87
C VAL A 27 4.96 1.95 -5.21
N GLN A 28 3.74 1.60 -4.86
CA GLN A 28 2.78 2.47 -4.19
C GLN A 28 2.43 1.86 -2.83
N ILE A 29 2.67 2.60 -1.75
CA ILE A 29 2.29 2.18 -0.40
C ILE A 29 1.25 3.17 0.11
N THR A 30 0.08 2.68 0.48
CA THR A 30 -1.08 3.51 0.78
C THR A 30 -1.61 3.18 2.16
N PHE A 31 -1.83 4.21 2.98
CA PHE A 31 -2.57 4.16 4.25
C PHE A 31 -3.69 5.19 4.19
N LYS A 32 -4.92 4.78 4.47
CA LYS A 32 -6.09 5.65 4.44
C LYS A 32 -6.95 5.37 5.63
N GLU A 33 -7.43 6.45 6.23
CA GLU A 33 -8.45 6.41 7.27
C GLU A 33 -9.68 7.18 6.79
N LYS A 34 -10.85 6.59 7.03
CA LYS A 34 -12.13 7.25 6.76
C LYS A 34 -12.48 8.29 7.84
N ILE A 35 -11.92 8.11 9.04
CA ILE A 35 -12.12 8.99 10.19
C ILE A 35 -11.21 10.22 10.13
N GLY A 36 -11.64 11.31 10.77
CA GLY A 36 -10.85 12.53 10.92
C GLY A 36 -9.91 12.44 12.11
N THR A 37 -9.73 13.53 12.85
CA THR A 37 -9.00 13.54 14.13
C THR A 37 -9.87 13.19 15.34
N GLU A 38 -11.20 13.10 15.17
CA GLU A 38 -12.15 12.65 16.20
C GLU A 38 -11.95 13.38 17.55
N GLY A 39 -11.79 14.70 17.53
CA GLY A 39 -11.61 15.55 18.72
C GLY A 39 -10.21 15.49 19.34
N ARG A 40 -9.25 14.80 18.71
CA ARG A 40 -7.84 14.74 19.10
C ARG A 40 -6.95 15.60 18.20
N GLY A 41 -7.53 16.59 17.51
CA GLY A 41 -6.82 17.45 16.57
C GLY A 41 -5.64 18.17 17.19
N GLY A 42 -5.78 18.72 18.41
CA GLY A 42 -4.70 19.43 19.10
C GLY A 42 -3.45 18.58 19.35
N TYR A 43 -3.62 17.29 19.69
CA TYR A 43 -2.48 16.36 19.82
C TYR A 43 -1.85 16.04 18.46
N PHE A 44 -2.69 15.80 17.45
CA PHE A 44 -2.22 15.52 16.10
C PHE A 44 -1.48 16.72 15.48
N ASP A 45 -1.84 17.96 15.86
CA ASP A 45 -1.30 19.20 15.33
C ASP A 45 0.21 19.37 15.58
N GLU A 46 0.73 18.78 16.67
CA GLU A 46 2.15 18.85 17.03
C GLU A 46 3.04 18.00 16.11
N PHE A 47 2.48 17.01 15.42
CA PHE A 47 3.25 16.01 14.67
C PHE A 47 2.90 15.96 13.18
N GLY A 48 1.59 15.98 12.86
CA GLY A 48 1.08 15.83 11.50
C GLY A 48 1.27 14.43 10.90
N ILE A 49 0.67 14.20 9.73
CA ILE A 49 0.55 12.86 9.15
C ILE A 49 1.88 12.20 8.76
N MET A 50 2.90 12.99 8.41
CA MET A 50 4.20 12.45 8.01
C MET A 50 4.92 11.80 9.20
N ARG A 51 4.81 12.39 10.40
CA ARG A 51 5.38 11.82 11.64
C ARG A 51 4.47 10.72 12.22
N ASP A 52 3.15 10.90 12.12
CA ASP A 52 2.15 9.95 12.65
C ASP A 52 2.21 8.59 11.93
N VAL A 53 2.32 8.58 10.60
CA VAL A 53 2.14 7.36 9.78
C VAL A 53 3.25 7.10 8.76
N MET A 54 3.76 8.14 8.08
CA MET A 54 4.66 7.93 6.95
C MET A 54 6.06 7.48 7.39
N GLN A 55 6.65 8.19 8.36
CA GLN A 55 8.02 7.97 8.84
C GLN A 55 8.17 6.62 9.55
N ASN A 56 7.11 6.12 10.19
CA ASN A 56 7.10 4.86 10.91
C ASN A 56 6.48 3.74 10.05
N HIS A 57 5.16 3.55 10.06
CA HIS A 57 4.45 2.42 9.49
C HIS A 57 4.71 2.21 8.00
N LEU A 58 4.59 3.27 7.19
CA LEU A 58 4.81 3.11 5.75
C LEU A 58 6.27 2.90 5.39
N PHE A 59 7.19 3.52 6.14
CA PHE A 59 8.62 3.35 5.93
C PHE A 59 9.11 1.96 6.36
N GLN A 60 8.53 1.39 7.42
CA GLN A 60 8.73 -0.02 7.78
C GLN A 60 8.32 -0.96 6.63
N ILE A 61 7.14 -0.72 6.04
CA ILE A 61 6.68 -1.51 4.88
C ILE A 61 7.61 -1.33 3.68
N LEU A 62 8.07 -0.10 3.40
CA LEU A 62 9.05 0.17 2.35
C LEU A 62 10.31 -0.67 2.56
N SER A 63 10.87 -0.67 3.76
CA SER A 63 12.10 -1.43 4.07
C SER A 63 11.94 -2.93 3.79
N LEU A 64 10.78 -3.52 4.13
CA LEU A 64 10.49 -4.93 3.88
C LEU A 64 10.30 -5.26 2.40
N ILE A 65 9.76 -4.32 1.62
CA ILE A 65 9.62 -4.47 0.17
C ILE A 65 10.98 -4.36 -0.52
N ALA A 66 11.83 -3.45 -0.05
CA ALA A 66 13.03 -3.06 -0.76
C ALA A 66 14.31 -3.79 -0.31
N MET A 67 14.37 -4.31 0.92
CA MET A 67 15.53 -5.03 1.48
C MET A 67 16.02 -6.15 0.56
N GLU A 68 17.33 -6.39 0.54
CA GLU A 68 17.90 -7.59 -0.06
C GLU A 68 17.50 -8.85 0.72
N THR A 69 17.76 -10.03 0.14
CA THR A 69 17.57 -11.29 0.87
C THR A 69 18.55 -11.32 2.05
N PRO A 70 18.06 -11.45 3.30
CA PRO A 70 18.95 -11.52 4.46
C PRO A 70 19.73 -12.83 4.44
N ALA A 71 20.89 -12.86 5.12
CA ALA A 71 21.74 -14.05 5.16
C ALA A 71 21.03 -15.24 5.83
N THR A 72 20.24 -14.96 6.86
CA THR A 72 19.39 -15.93 7.56
C THR A 72 18.03 -15.28 7.94
N LEU A 73 17.19 -16.03 8.66
CA LEU A 73 15.97 -15.49 9.28
C LEU A 73 16.22 -14.94 10.69
N ASP A 74 17.49 -14.87 11.14
CA ASP A 74 17.82 -14.29 12.43
C ASP A 74 17.49 -12.79 12.44
N ALA A 75 16.97 -12.32 13.58
CA ALA A 75 16.47 -10.95 13.71
C ALA A 75 17.50 -9.88 13.33
N GLU A 76 18.79 -10.09 13.62
CA GLU A 76 19.86 -9.15 13.25
C GLU A 76 20.10 -9.11 11.73
N ASP A 77 20.08 -10.24 11.04
CA ASP A 77 20.27 -10.29 9.58
C ASP A 77 19.12 -9.60 8.84
N ILE A 78 17.89 -9.79 9.32
CA ILE A 78 16.70 -9.10 8.79
C ILE A 78 16.84 -7.59 9.00
N ARG A 79 17.19 -7.15 10.21
CA ARG A 79 17.33 -5.72 10.53
C ARG A 79 18.50 -5.08 9.77
N ASN A 80 19.60 -5.80 9.57
CA ASN A 80 20.72 -5.35 8.73
C ASN A 80 20.26 -5.07 7.30
N ALA A 81 19.55 -6.02 6.67
CA ALA A 81 19.05 -5.85 5.31
C ALA A 81 18.05 -4.69 5.17
N LYS A 82 17.22 -4.43 6.20
CA LYS A 82 16.34 -3.25 6.26
C LYS A 82 17.16 -1.95 6.31
N VAL A 83 18.10 -1.85 7.24
CA VAL A 83 18.93 -0.64 7.45
C VAL A 83 19.80 -0.33 6.24
N GLU A 84 20.37 -1.34 5.58
CA GLU A 84 21.15 -1.15 4.34
C GLU A 84 20.35 -0.44 3.25
N VAL A 85 19.07 -0.76 3.11
CA VAL A 85 18.20 -0.05 2.18
C VAL A 85 17.90 1.37 2.63
N LEU A 86 17.66 1.60 3.92
CA LEU A 86 17.39 2.95 4.41
C LEU A 86 18.59 3.88 4.20
N ARG A 87 19.81 3.38 4.39
CA ARG A 87 21.06 4.11 4.08
C ARG A 87 21.17 4.52 2.61
N ALA A 88 20.60 3.71 1.70
CA ALA A 88 20.59 4.00 0.27
C ALA A 88 19.51 5.02 -0.13
N ILE A 89 18.66 5.47 0.78
CA ILE A 89 17.61 6.46 0.51
C ILE A 89 18.15 7.87 0.86
N PRO A 90 18.19 8.80 -0.11
CA PRO A 90 18.54 10.19 0.14
C PRO A 90 17.42 10.89 0.93
N GLU A 91 17.72 12.10 1.40
CA GLU A 91 16.72 12.95 2.05
C GLU A 91 15.53 13.25 1.13
N VAL A 92 14.32 13.34 1.69
CA VAL A 92 13.11 13.61 0.91
C VAL A 92 13.16 15.03 0.31
N VAL A 93 12.93 15.11 -1.00
CA VAL A 93 12.94 16.38 -1.73
C VAL A 93 11.57 17.05 -1.64
N GLU A 94 11.54 18.34 -1.28
CA GLU A 94 10.29 19.10 -1.10
C GLU A 94 9.39 19.12 -2.35
N SER A 95 9.96 19.17 -3.56
CA SER A 95 9.23 19.15 -4.83
C SER A 95 8.58 17.80 -5.14
N GLU A 96 8.99 16.76 -4.40
CA GLU A 96 8.48 15.40 -4.46
C GLU A 96 7.55 15.08 -3.28
N VAL A 97 7.04 16.12 -2.61
CA VAL A 97 6.03 16.01 -1.56
C VAL A 97 4.76 16.78 -1.96
N LEU A 98 3.62 16.15 -1.77
CA LEU A 98 2.29 16.74 -1.86
C LEU A 98 1.61 16.62 -0.50
N LEU A 99 1.29 17.75 0.10
CA LEU A 99 0.60 17.82 1.39
C LEU A 99 -0.85 18.24 1.19
N GLY A 100 -1.71 17.78 2.09
CA GLY A 100 -3.06 18.30 2.18
C GLY A 100 -3.62 18.34 3.58
N GLN A 101 -4.65 19.15 3.76
CA GLN A 101 -5.44 19.27 4.99
C GLN A 101 -6.93 19.12 4.64
N TYR A 102 -7.67 18.26 5.35
CA TYR A 102 -9.07 18.04 5.03
C TYR A 102 -9.92 19.27 5.37
N GLY A 103 -10.69 19.72 4.38
CA GLY A 103 -11.78 20.67 4.52
C GLY A 103 -13.09 19.96 4.86
N LYS A 104 -14.19 20.70 4.83
CA LYS A 104 -15.54 20.13 4.98
C LYS A 104 -15.83 19.12 3.87
N SER A 105 -16.75 18.19 4.12
CA SER A 105 -17.28 17.34 3.05
C SER A 105 -17.99 18.18 1.98
N GLU A 106 -18.17 17.63 0.78
CA GLU A 106 -18.81 18.34 -0.33
C GLU A 106 -20.25 18.79 -0.03
N ASP A 107 -20.98 18.00 0.76
CA ASP A 107 -22.34 18.32 1.24
C ASP A 107 -22.35 19.20 2.50
N GLY A 108 -21.18 19.51 3.07
CA GLY A 108 -21.02 20.29 4.30
C GLY A 108 -21.44 19.57 5.59
N SER A 109 -21.79 18.29 5.54
CA SER A 109 -22.25 17.51 6.70
C SER A 109 -21.13 17.15 7.68
N LEU A 110 -19.90 17.02 7.20
CA LEU A 110 -18.72 16.69 8.00
C LEU A 110 -17.77 17.90 8.13
N PRO A 111 -17.20 18.11 9.33
CA PRO A 111 -16.38 19.28 9.62
C PRO A 111 -15.02 19.24 8.93
N SER A 112 -14.38 20.41 8.79
CA SER A 112 -12.97 20.53 8.40
C SER A 112 -12.04 20.30 9.60
N TYR A 113 -10.74 20.15 9.33
CA TYR A 113 -9.72 20.03 10.38
C TYR A 113 -9.71 21.25 11.32
N LEU A 114 -9.90 22.45 10.76
CA LEU A 114 -9.88 23.71 11.51
C LEU A 114 -11.20 24.00 12.27
N ASP A 115 -12.24 23.19 12.06
CA ASP A 115 -13.46 23.25 12.87
C ASP A 115 -13.32 22.50 14.21
N ASP A 116 -12.24 21.71 14.40
CA ASP A 116 -11.90 21.09 15.69
C ASP A 116 -11.41 22.19 16.66
N GLU A 117 -12.11 22.38 17.77
CA GLU A 117 -11.82 23.43 18.77
C GLU A 117 -10.43 23.28 19.42
N THR A 118 -9.86 22.08 19.38
CA THR A 118 -8.52 21.80 19.91
C THR A 118 -7.39 22.21 18.93
N VAL A 119 -7.73 22.53 17.68
CA VAL A 119 -6.78 22.90 16.63
C VAL A 119 -6.64 24.43 16.53
N PRO A 120 -5.40 24.97 16.43
CA PRO A 120 -5.20 26.40 16.16
C PRO A 120 -5.87 26.84 14.84
N LYS A 121 -6.63 27.94 14.85
CA LYS A 121 -7.43 28.41 13.70
C LYS A 121 -6.66 28.68 12.39
N GLY A 122 -5.33 28.83 12.46
CA GLY A 122 -4.45 29.03 11.32
C GLY A 122 -3.51 27.86 11.06
N SER A 123 -3.76 26.69 11.66
CA SER A 123 -2.90 25.53 11.54
C SER A 123 -2.73 25.12 10.07
N LYS A 124 -1.48 24.86 9.70
CA LYS A 124 -1.10 24.30 8.40
C LYS A 124 -0.70 22.83 8.51
N THR A 125 -1.08 22.16 9.60
CA THR A 125 -0.74 20.74 9.78
C THR A 125 -1.38 19.90 8.69
N ALA A 126 -0.55 19.11 8.02
CA ALA A 126 -1.00 18.21 6.97
C ALA A 126 -1.69 16.98 7.57
N THR A 127 -2.92 16.72 7.15
CA THR A 127 -3.70 15.50 7.45
C THR A 127 -3.61 14.47 6.32
N PHE A 128 -2.99 14.84 5.21
CA PHE A 128 -2.66 14.00 4.06
C PHE A 128 -1.23 14.32 3.59
N ALA A 129 -0.49 13.28 3.21
CA ALA A 129 0.79 13.43 2.54
C ALA A 129 0.97 12.34 1.48
N ALA A 130 1.52 12.73 0.33
CA ALA A 130 2.11 11.83 -0.66
C ALA A 130 3.57 12.25 -0.90
N ALA A 131 4.50 11.32 -0.82
CA ALA A 131 5.91 11.59 -1.04
C ALA A 131 6.54 10.48 -1.90
N ALA A 132 7.41 10.86 -2.83
CA ALA A 132 8.23 9.91 -3.58
C ALA A 132 9.60 9.72 -2.91
N PHE A 133 10.08 8.48 -2.93
CA PHE A 133 11.35 8.06 -2.40
C PHE A 133 12.10 7.30 -3.50
N HIS A 134 13.42 7.50 -3.53
CA HIS A 134 14.31 6.84 -4.47
C HIS A 134 15.34 6.05 -3.68
N ILE A 135 15.67 4.84 -4.12
CA ILE A 135 16.63 3.97 -3.44
C ILE A 135 17.85 3.84 -4.34
N ASN A 136 18.97 4.40 -3.91
CA ASN A 136 20.22 4.46 -4.68
C ASN A 136 21.00 3.15 -4.55
N ASN A 137 20.46 2.08 -5.12
CA ASN A 137 21.13 0.79 -5.21
C ASN A 137 20.83 0.10 -6.56
N PRO A 138 21.59 -0.94 -6.94
CA PRO A 138 21.43 -1.61 -8.24
C PRO A 138 20.03 -2.20 -8.47
N ARG A 139 19.36 -2.68 -7.41
CA ARG A 139 18.02 -3.30 -7.52
C ARG A 139 16.95 -2.28 -7.88
N TRP A 140 17.01 -1.07 -7.32
CA TRP A 140 15.91 -0.10 -7.35
C TRP A 140 16.22 1.20 -8.10
N GLU A 141 17.40 1.33 -8.70
CA GLU A 141 17.76 2.51 -9.47
C GLU A 141 16.69 2.86 -10.53
N GLY A 142 16.13 4.07 -10.41
CA GLY A 142 15.08 4.60 -11.28
C GLY A 142 13.66 4.13 -10.99
N VAL A 143 13.44 3.31 -9.94
CA VAL A 143 12.10 2.87 -9.51
C VAL A 143 11.62 3.76 -8.36
N PRO A 144 10.61 4.61 -8.56
CA PRO A 144 10.07 5.44 -7.49
C PRO A 144 9.20 4.61 -6.53
N PHE A 145 9.37 4.87 -5.24
CA PHE A 145 8.49 4.41 -4.16
C PHE A 145 7.62 5.57 -3.70
N VAL A 146 6.32 5.51 -3.96
CA VAL A 146 5.37 6.56 -3.58
C VAL A 146 4.58 6.12 -2.37
N LEU A 147 4.80 6.80 -1.24
CA LEU A 147 4.06 6.59 0.01
C LEU A 147 2.94 7.62 0.11
N LYS A 148 1.74 7.17 0.46
CA LYS A 148 0.55 8.01 0.61
C LYS A 148 -0.14 7.66 1.91
N CYS A 149 -0.38 8.66 2.75
CA CYS A 149 -1.13 8.50 3.98
C CYS A 149 -2.09 9.67 4.18
N GLY A 150 -3.28 9.42 4.73
CA GLY A 150 -4.14 10.50 5.18
C GLY A 150 -5.40 10.08 5.92
N LYS A 151 -5.97 11.07 6.60
CA LYS A 151 -7.23 10.99 7.36
C LYS A 151 -8.38 11.61 6.56
N ALA A 152 -9.61 11.33 6.98
CA ALA A 152 -10.84 11.84 6.37
C ALA A 152 -10.92 11.53 4.85
N LEU A 153 -10.55 10.31 4.45
CA LEU A 153 -10.59 9.86 3.06
C LEU A 153 -11.84 9.01 2.76
N ASP A 154 -12.05 8.65 1.49
CA ASP A 154 -13.20 7.86 1.01
C ASP A 154 -13.37 6.49 1.67
N GLN A 155 -12.28 5.88 2.13
CA GLN A 155 -12.28 4.53 2.69
C GLN A 155 -11.10 4.30 3.63
N GLN A 156 -11.25 3.36 4.55
CA GLN A 156 -10.13 2.84 5.34
C GLN A 156 -9.39 1.76 4.53
N LYS A 157 -8.08 1.91 4.36
CA LYS A 157 -7.28 0.95 3.60
C LYS A 157 -5.78 1.07 3.86
N VAL A 158 -5.11 -0.04 4.09
CA VAL A 158 -3.65 -0.17 4.01
C VAL A 158 -3.32 -1.17 2.92
N GLU A 159 -2.57 -0.73 1.91
CA GLU A 159 -2.34 -1.50 0.69
C GLU A 159 -0.96 -1.18 0.10
N ILE A 160 -0.30 -2.23 -0.36
CA ILE A 160 0.92 -2.17 -1.16
C ILE A 160 0.54 -2.56 -2.58
N ARG A 161 0.96 -1.76 -3.56
CA ARG A 161 0.76 -2.04 -4.98
C ARG A 161 2.09 -1.90 -5.71
N ILE A 162 2.55 -2.99 -6.30
CA ILE A 162 3.75 -3.05 -7.13
C ILE A 162 3.28 -3.11 -8.57
N GLN A 163 3.50 -2.05 -9.33
CA GLN A 163 3.12 -1.98 -10.73
C GLN A 163 4.32 -2.36 -11.60
N PHE A 164 4.17 -3.40 -12.40
CA PHE A 164 5.18 -3.87 -13.33
C PHE A 164 5.25 -2.98 -14.57
N LYS A 165 6.37 -3.03 -15.30
CA LYS A 165 6.53 -2.35 -16.58
C LYS A 165 5.66 -2.96 -17.67
N ASP A 166 5.46 -2.21 -18.73
CA ASP A 166 4.83 -2.71 -19.95
C ASP A 166 5.67 -3.82 -20.58
N MET A 167 5.00 -4.81 -21.17
CA MET A 167 5.67 -5.79 -22.00
C MET A 167 6.14 -5.12 -23.30
N GLY A 168 7.45 -4.89 -23.42
CA GLY A 168 8.03 -4.11 -24.53
C GLY A 168 7.75 -4.69 -25.93
N ASN A 169 7.85 -6.01 -26.09
CA ASN A 169 7.70 -6.72 -27.38
C ASN A 169 6.41 -7.56 -27.41
N SER A 170 5.25 -6.96 -27.13
CA SER A 170 3.97 -7.62 -27.30
C SER A 170 3.56 -7.69 -28.78
N LEU A 171 3.09 -8.86 -29.24
CA LEU A 171 2.40 -8.98 -30.53
C LEU A 171 1.02 -8.30 -30.51
N PHE A 172 0.50 -8.00 -29.31
CA PHE A 172 -0.73 -7.25 -29.12
C PHE A 172 -0.45 -5.74 -29.10
N PRO A 173 -1.34 -4.90 -29.67
CA PRO A 173 -1.25 -3.45 -29.56
C PRO A 173 -1.08 -2.98 -28.11
N LYS A 174 -0.37 -1.86 -27.90
CA LYS A 174 -0.01 -1.37 -26.56
C LYS A 174 -1.22 -1.04 -25.67
N ASP A 175 -2.34 -0.67 -26.29
CA ASP A 175 -3.62 -0.36 -25.67
C ASP A 175 -4.43 -1.59 -25.23
N VAL A 176 -3.94 -2.80 -25.53
CA VAL A 176 -4.61 -4.06 -25.17
C VAL A 176 -4.16 -4.55 -23.79
N ALA A 177 -2.88 -4.37 -23.44
CA ALA A 177 -2.30 -4.94 -22.22
C ALA A 177 -2.08 -3.87 -21.14
N ALA A 178 -2.77 -4.02 -20.03
CA ALA A 178 -2.52 -3.22 -18.84
C ALA A 178 -1.26 -3.71 -18.13
N ARG A 179 -0.54 -2.79 -17.49
CA ARG A 179 0.53 -3.14 -16.56
C ARG A 179 0.02 -4.11 -15.51
N ASN A 180 0.79 -5.18 -15.29
CA ASN A 180 0.49 -6.11 -14.23
C ASN A 180 0.68 -5.41 -12.89
N GLU A 181 -0.10 -5.80 -11.88
CA GLU A 181 0.02 -5.22 -10.55
C GLU A 181 -0.11 -6.31 -9.50
N LEU A 182 0.94 -6.49 -8.68
CA LEU A 182 0.84 -7.26 -7.46
C LEU A 182 0.31 -6.35 -6.36
N VAL A 183 -0.81 -6.74 -5.75
CA VAL A 183 -1.44 -5.99 -4.67
C VAL A 183 -1.46 -6.84 -3.40
N ILE A 184 -0.94 -6.27 -2.32
CA ILE A 184 -0.98 -6.84 -0.98
C ILE A 184 -1.83 -5.89 -0.14
N ARG A 185 -3.09 -6.24 0.11
CA ARG A 185 -3.98 -5.48 0.98
C ARG A 185 -3.77 -5.96 2.41
N VAL A 186 -3.26 -5.05 3.24
CA VAL A 186 -2.94 -5.31 4.64
C VAL A 186 -4.19 -5.24 5.51
N GLN A 187 -5.05 -4.27 5.27
CA GLN A 187 -6.36 -4.13 5.91
C GLN A 187 -7.24 -3.14 5.13
N PRO A 188 -8.57 -3.19 5.27
CA PRO A 188 -9.35 -4.32 5.76
C PRO A 188 -9.30 -5.50 4.78
N GLU A 189 -9.85 -6.65 5.17
CA GLU A 189 -9.96 -7.85 4.35
C GLU A 189 -8.64 -8.26 3.70
N GLU A 190 -7.76 -8.84 4.50
CA GLU A 190 -6.42 -9.27 4.11
C GLU A 190 -6.44 -10.07 2.81
N ALA A 191 -5.71 -9.58 1.80
CA ALA A 191 -5.69 -10.20 0.49
C ALA A 191 -4.36 -10.01 -0.23
N VAL A 192 -4.05 -10.96 -1.12
CA VAL A 192 -2.98 -10.85 -2.12
C VAL A 192 -3.60 -11.16 -3.46
N TYR A 193 -3.43 -10.27 -4.44
CA TYR A 193 -3.90 -10.53 -5.78
C TYR A 193 -2.98 -9.96 -6.85
N LEU A 194 -2.91 -10.66 -7.98
CA LEU A 194 -2.10 -10.27 -9.14
C LEU A 194 -3.04 -9.88 -10.27
N LYS A 195 -3.12 -8.59 -10.58
CA LYS A 195 -3.85 -8.07 -11.74
C LYS A 195 -3.07 -8.34 -13.02
N MET A 196 -3.78 -8.83 -14.03
CA MET A 196 -3.21 -9.17 -15.33
C MET A 196 -4.26 -9.05 -16.44
N THR A 197 -3.79 -8.84 -17.66
CA THR A 197 -4.64 -8.92 -18.85
C THR A 197 -4.85 -10.38 -19.25
N GLN A 198 -6.09 -10.75 -19.51
CA GLN A 198 -6.50 -12.09 -19.95
C GLN A 198 -7.47 -11.98 -21.12
N LYS A 199 -7.68 -13.08 -21.85
CA LYS A 199 -8.72 -13.16 -22.88
C LYS A 199 -10.09 -13.04 -22.21
N LEU A 200 -10.96 -12.20 -22.75
CA LEU A 200 -12.37 -12.14 -22.36
C LEU A 200 -13.03 -13.50 -22.63
N PRO A 201 -13.68 -14.13 -21.63
CA PRO A 201 -14.42 -15.37 -21.86
C PRO A 201 -15.47 -15.20 -22.97
N GLY A 202 -15.47 -16.10 -23.95
CA GLY A 202 -16.31 -15.98 -25.15
C GLY A 202 -15.59 -16.40 -26.43
N HIS A 203 -16.21 -16.13 -27.59
CA HIS A 203 -15.71 -16.57 -28.90
C HIS A 203 -14.65 -15.64 -29.52
N GLY A 204 -14.54 -14.38 -29.05
CA GLY A 204 -13.59 -13.39 -29.56
C GLY A 204 -12.18 -13.49 -28.94
N MET A 205 -11.25 -12.71 -29.49
CA MET A 205 -9.87 -12.53 -28.98
C MET A 205 -9.69 -11.22 -28.20
N GLU A 206 -10.80 -10.60 -27.81
CA GLU A 206 -10.80 -9.42 -26.95
C GLU A 206 -10.16 -9.76 -25.60
N THR A 207 -9.56 -8.74 -24.98
CA THR A 207 -8.89 -8.88 -23.69
C THR A 207 -9.59 -8.06 -22.63
N THR A 208 -9.51 -8.52 -21.39
CA THR A 208 -10.00 -7.81 -20.20
C THR A 208 -8.95 -7.89 -19.08
N ILE A 209 -8.99 -6.93 -18.16
CA ILE A 209 -8.20 -6.98 -16.93
C ILE A 209 -8.93 -7.88 -15.92
N SER A 210 -8.23 -8.89 -15.39
CA SER A 210 -8.70 -9.76 -14.32
C SER A 210 -7.59 -9.99 -13.30
N GLU A 211 -7.81 -10.89 -12.33
CA GLU A 211 -6.85 -11.16 -11.26
C GLU A 211 -6.77 -12.64 -10.87
N LEU A 212 -5.59 -13.02 -10.37
CA LEU A 212 -5.43 -14.19 -9.52
C LEU A 212 -5.54 -13.72 -8.07
N ASN A 213 -6.53 -14.22 -7.31
CA ASN A 213 -6.90 -13.66 -6.01
C ASN A 213 -6.77 -14.69 -4.87
N LEU A 214 -6.14 -14.26 -3.77
CA LEU A 214 -6.15 -14.91 -2.47
C LEU A 214 -6.72 -13.94 -1.44
N SER A 215 -7.98 -14.13 -1.07
CA SER A 215 -8.59 -13.45 0.09
C SER A 215 -8.50 -14.37 1.32
N TYR A 216 -8.00 -13.86 2.44
CA TYR A 216 -7.82 -14.66 3.64
C TYR A 216 -9.16 -15.07 4.25
N SER A 217 -10.15 -14.16 4.23
CA SER A 217 -11.48 -14.42 4.77
C SER A 217 -12.21 -15.54 4.03
N SER A 218 -11.97 -15.70 2.72
CA SER A 218 -12.57 -16.78 1.94
C SER A 218 -11.75 -18.07 1.94
N ARG A 219 -10.42 -17.97 1.99
CA ARG A 219 -9.54 -19.15 1.89
C ARG A 219 -9.26 -19.84 3.23
N PHE A 220 -9.22 -19.08 4.32
CA PHE A 220 -8.83 -19.51 5.66
C PHE A 220 -9.94 -19.26 6.68
N THR A 221 -11.17 -19.69 6.37
CA THR A 221 -12.39 -19.42 7.15
C THR A 221 -12.35 -19.85 8.61
N ASN A 222 -11.48 -20.81 8.96
CA ASN A 222 -11.39 -21.39 10.30
C ASN A 222 -10.18 -20.89 11.09
N LEU A 223 -9.46 -19.89 10.57
CA LEU A 223 -8.30 -19.29 11.22
C LEU A 223 -8.64 -17.86 11.63
N SER A 224 -8.24 -17.50 12.86
CA SER A 224 -8.26 -16.12 13.32
C SER A 224 -6.88 -15.52 13.05
N VAL A 225 -6.86 -14.29 12.53
CA VAL A 225 -5.63 -13.51 12.43
C VAL A 225 -5.47 -12.76 13.76
N PRO A 226 -4.45 -13.05 14.58
CA PRO A 226 -4.25 -12.37 15.84
C PRO A 226 -3.95 -10.89 15.64
N ASP A 227 -4.33 -10.07 16.62
CA ASP A 227 -4.06 -8.63 16.61
C ASP A 227 -2.55 -8.35 16.56
N ALA A 228 -2.18 -7.15 16.09
CA ALA A 228 -0.79 -6.73 16.04
C ALA A 228 -0.12 -6.77 17.43
N TYR A 229 -0.82 -6.34 18.49
CA TYR A 229 -0.26 -6.34 19.84
C TYR A 229 -0.12 -7.73 20.45
N GLU A 230 -1.03 -8.66 20.14
CA GLU A 230 -0.89 -10.06 20.57
C GLU A 230 0.42 -10.67 20.05
N ASN A 231 0.71 -10.44 18.78
CA ASN A 231 1.95 -10.91 18.16
C ASN A 231 3.19 -10.21 18.74
N LEU A 232 3.18 -8.88 18.86
CA LEU A 232 4.35 -8.14 19.32
C LEU A 232 4.68 -8.43 20.79
N ILE A 233 3.68 -8.58 21.65
CA ILE A 233 3.90 -8.95 23.06
C ILE A 233 4.50 -10.36 23.13
N LEU A 234 3.99 -11.30 22.34
CA LEU A 234 4.55 -12.65 22.27
C LEU A 234 5.99 -12.65 21.76
N ASP A 235 6.27 -11.91 20.67
CA ASP A 235 7.61 -11.78 20.11
C ASP A 235 8.59 -11.22 21.17
N ALA A 236 8.19 -10.22 21.95
CA ALA A 236 9.00 -9.67 23.04
C ALA A 236 9.29 -10.69 24.16
N ILE A 237 8.31 -11.53 24.53
CA ILE A 237 8.49 -12.60 25.52
C ILE A 237 9.47 -13.66 25.02
N LEU A 238 9.41 -13.98 23.73
CA LEU A 238 10.28 -14.96 23.08
C LEU A 238 11.67 -14.42 22.73
N GLY A 239 11.91 -13.12 22.92
CA GLY A 239 13.16 -12.46 22.52
C GLY A 239 13.31 -12.32 21.00
N GLU A 240 12.22 -12.44 20.24
CA GLU A 240 12.19 -12.27 18.79
C GLU A 240 12.13 -10.78 18.43
N GLN A 241 13.22 -10.27 17.84
CA GLN A 241 13.40 -8.83 17.61
C GLN A 241 13.21 -8.39 16.16
N SER A 242 12.93 -9.30 15.22
CA SER A 242 12.81 -9.00 13.77
C SER A 242 11.71 -8.00 13.44
N ASN A 243 10.66 -7.93 14.28
CA ASN A 243 9.51 -7.05 14.10
C ASN A 243 9.62 -5.71 14.89
N PHE A 244 10.75 -5.49 15.56
CA PHE A 244 11.00 -4.27 16.34
C PHE A 244 12.00 -3.36 15.65
N VAL A 245 11.80 -2.06 15.80
CA VAL A 245 12.67 -1.03 15.21
C VAL A 245 13.98 -0.98 15.99
N ARG A 246 15.12 -1.13 15.30
CA ARG A 246 16.47 -0.97 15.87
C ARG A 246 16.88 0.50 15.91
N SER A 247 17.81 0.86 16.79
CA SER A 247 18.22 2.26 16.97
C SER A 247 18.78 2.91 15.70
N ASP A 248 19.59 2.18 14.92
CA ASP A 248 20.13 2.65 13.63
C ASP A 248 19.06 2.71 12.54
N GLU A 249 18.07 1.81 12.57
CA GLU A 249 16.90 1.88 11.70
C GLU A 249 16.08 3.15 11.95
N LEU A 250 15.90 3.51 13.22
CA LEU A 250 15.21 4.73 13.63
C LEU A 250 15.99 5.99 13.21
N ASP A 251 17.32 5.97 13.37
CA ASP A 251 18.20 7.07 12.99
C ASP A 251 18.13 7.36 11.48
N GLU A 252 18.23 6.32 10.64
CA GLU A 252 18.12 6.48 9.19
C GLU A 252 16.74 6.99 8.76
N ALA A 253 15.66 6.49 9.38
CA ALA A 253 14.32 7.01 9.11
C ALA A 253 14.21 8.51 9.46
N TRP A 254 14.78 8.96 10.57
CA TRP A 254 14.78 10.39 10.90
C TRP A 254 15.70 11.21 10.02
N ARG A 255 16.88 10.71 9.64
CA ARG A 255 17.79 11.37 8.69
C ARG A 255 17.08 11.73 7.39
N ILE A 256 16.28 10.80 6.87
CA ILE A 256 15.59 10.94 5.58
C ILE A 256 14.46 11.98 5.62
N PHE A 257 13.69 12.01 6.71
CA PHE A 257 12.50 12.85 6.82
C PHE A 257 12.75 14.23 7.44
N THR A 258 13.71 14.35 8.37
CA THR A 258 13.95 15.59 9.13
C THR A 258 14.10 16.85 8.27
N PRO A 259 14.86 16.84 7.16
CA PRO A 259 15.04 18.03 6.32
C PRO A 259 13.74 18.56 5.74
N VAL A 260 12.85 17.68 5.25
CA VAL A 260 11.55 18.12 4.70
C VAL A 260 10.59 18.52 5.80
N LEU A 261 10.60 17.83 6.95
CA LEU A 261 9.79 18.20 8.11
C LEU A 261 10.12 19.61 8.61
N HIS A 262 11.40 19.96 8.72
CA HIS A 262 11.82 21.33 9.06
C HIS A 262 11.38 22.40 8.05
N LYS A 263 11.20 22.03 6.78
CA LYS A 263 10.66 22.95 5.76
C LYS A 263 9.15 23.09 5.88
N ILE A 264 8.45 22.00 6.21
CA ILE A 264 7.00 21.97 6.48
C ILE A 264 6.68 22.84 7.70
N ASP A 265 7.42 22.68 8.80
CA ASP A 265 7.21 23.45 10.03
C ASP A 265 7.43 24.97 9.80
N ARG A 266 8.31 25.33 8.86
CA ARG A 266 8.53 26.72 8.42
C ARG A 266 7.51 27.23 7.39
N GLY A 267 6.55 26.40 6.99
CA GLY A 267 5.53 26.75 6.01
C GLY A 267 6.06 26.91 4.58
N LEU A 268 7.19 26.29 4.24
CA LEU A 268 7.83 26.37 2.92
C LEU A 268 7.27 25.35 1.92
N VAL A 269 6.46 24.39 2.39
CA VAL A 269 5.76 23.42 1.55
C VAL A 269 4.27 23.76 1.55
N PRO A 270 3.63 23.95 0.39
CA PRO A 270 2.21 24.27 0.31
C PRO A 270 1.36 23.09 0.79
N VAL A 271 0.24 23.40 1.45
CA VAL A 271 -0.72 22.42 1.97
C VAL A 271 -2.05 22.65 1.27
N GLU A 272 -2.45 21.67 0.46
CA GLU A 272 -3.66 21.74 -0.37
C GLU A 272 -4.91 21.35 0.43
N ILE A 273 -6.03 22.02 0.20
CA ILE A 273 -7.30 21.63 0.83
C ILE A 273 -7.97 20.52 0.01
N TYR A 274 -8.42 19.46 0.68
CA TYR A 274 -9.22 18.40 0.06
C TYR A 274 -10.52 18.16 0.83
N PRO A 275 -11.66 17.87 0.17
CA PRO A 275 -12.91 17.61 0.88
C PRO A 275 -12.83 16.36 1.76
N TYR A 276 -13.45 16.40 2.94
CA TYR A 276 -13.65 15.20 3.76
C TYR A 276 -14.34 14.12 2.92
N GLY A 277 -13.81 12.89 2.94
CA GLY A 277 -14.35 11.73 2.23
C GLY A 277 -13.90 11.65 0.76
N SER A 278 -13.10 12.59 0.29
CA SER A 278 -12.46 12.50 -1.03
C SER A 278 -11.25 11.56 -1.01
N ARG A 279 -10.60 11.38 -2.18
CA ARG A 279 -9.38 10.55 -2.30
C ARG A 279 -8.10 11.27 -1.86
N GLY A 280 -8.20 12.51 -1.38
CA GLY A 280 -7.09 13.42 -1.11
C GLY A 280 -7.09 14.62 -2.06
N PRO A 281 -6.00 15.41 -2.07
CA PRO A 281 -5.86 16.58 -2.94
C PRO A 281 -6.08 16.26 -4.42
N LYS A 282 -6.63 17.22 -5.18
CA LYS A 282 -6.94 17.04 -6.62
C LYS A 282 -5.68 16.73 -7.43
N GLN A 283 -4.54 17.28 -7.02
CA GLN A 283 -3.22 17.11 -7.62
C GLN A 283 -2.64 15.70 -7.42
N LEU A 284 -3.27 14.85 -6.59
CA LEU A 284 -2.76 13.51 -6.31
C LEU A 284 -2.64 12.63 -7.56
N ALA A 285 -3.59 12.76 -8.50
CA ALA A 285 -3.56 11.98 -9.74
C ALA A 285 -2.34 12.32 -10.60
N ASP A 286 -2.06 13.61 -10.78
CA ASP A 286 -0.91 14.10 -11.54
C ASP A 286 0.40 13.79 -10.82
N PHE A 287 0.41 13.91 -9.48
CA PHE A 287 1.56 13.59 -8.65
C PHE A 287 2.00 12.13 -8.82
N ILE A 288 1.08 11.16 -8.72
CA ILE A 288 1.44 9.74 -8.88
C ILE A 288 1.79 9.39 -10.33
N ALA A 289 1.15 10.03 -11.31
CA ALA A 289 1.45 9.84 -12.72
C ALA A 289 2.88 10.32 -13.07
N ARG A 290 3.32 11.44 -12.49
CA ARG A 290 4.71 11.93 -12.60
C ARG A 290 5.73 10.90 -12.14
N PHE A 291 5.38 10.04 -11.19
CA PHE A 291 6.21 8.93 -10.68
C PHE A 291 5.87 7.59 -11.32
N GLY A 292 5.38 7.61 -12.57
CA GLY A 292 5.24 6.44 -13.41
C GLY A 292 4.04 5.54 -13.09
N PHE A 293 3.16 5.93 -12.16
CA PHE A 293 1.94 5.18 -11.91
C PHE A 293 0.93 5.41 -13.03
N GLU A 294 0.59 4.33 -13.74
CA GLU A 294 -0.34 4.37 -14.86
C GLU A 294 -1.69 3.74 -14.48
N ARG A 295 -2.80 4.36 -14.89
CA ARG A 295 -4.12 3.72 -14.85
C ARG A 295 -4.54 3.39 -16.26
N HIS A 296 -4.82 2.12 -16.50
CA HIS A 296 -5.37 1.68 -17.77
C HIS A 296 -6.79 2.26 -17.98
N SER A 297 -7.17 2.45 -19.24
CA SER A 297 -8.48 3.01 -19.64
C SER A 297 -9.64 2.06 -19.36
N GLN A 298 -9.40 0.74 -19.46
CA GLN A 298 -10.38 -0.27 -19.06
C GLN A 298 -10.67 -0.17 -17.57
N VAL A 299 -11.96 -0.10 -17.23
CA VAL A 299 -12.42 -0.07 -15.84
C VAL A 299 -12.12 -1.42 -15.20
N TYR A 300 -11.36 -1.38 -14.11
CA TYR A 300 -11.11 -2.53 -13.26
C TYR A 300 -11.71 -2.29 -11.88
N SER A 301 -12.58 -3.20 -11.44
CA SER A 301 -13.05 -3.26 -10.06
C SER A 301 -12.67 -4.61 -9.49
N TRP A 302 -11.96 -4.61 -8.36
CA TRP A 302 -11.73 -5.84 -7.62
C TRP A 302 -13.09 -6.30 -7.05
N PRO A 303 -13.53 -7.55 -7.28
CA PRO A 303 -14.85 -7.99 -6.88
C PRO A 303 -15.00 -7.95 -5.36
N GLU A 304 -16.04 -7.28 -4.87
CA GLU A 304 -16.51 -7.49 -3.50
C GLU A 304 -16.86 -8.98 -3.39
N THR A 305 -16.19 -9.71 -2.50
CA THR A 305 -16.44 -11.15 -2.38
C THR A 305 -17.89 -11.34 -1.95
N PRO A 306 -18.77 -11.98 -2.76
CA PRO A 306 -20.12 -12.27 -2.30
C PRO A 306 -20.04 -13.19 -1.09
N GLN A 307 -20.69 -12.83 0.02
CA GLN A 307 -20.67 -13.62 1.26
C GLN A 307 -21.39 -14.98 1.15
N THR A 308 -21.97 -15.31 -0.01
CA THR A 308 -22.71 -16.55 -0.20
C THR A 308 -21.84 -17.62 -0.86
N PRO A 309 -21.59 -18.78 -0.21
CA PRO A 309 -21.02 -19.92 -0.90
C PRO A 309 -21.99 -20.35 -2.00
N VAL A 310 -21.51 -20.39 -3.24
CA VAL A 310 -22.23 -21.05 -4.34
C VAL A 310 -22.32 -22.52 -3.96
N VAL A 311 -23.48 -22.93 -3.47
CA VAL A 311 -23.82 -24.35 -3.31
C VAL A 311 -23.76 -24.95 -4.71
N ALA A 312 -22.74 -25.76 -4.98
CA ALA A 312 -22.69 -26.56 -6.19
C ALA A 312 -23.96 -27.41 -6.23
N SER A 313 -24.87 -27.11 -7.15
CA SER A 313 -26.02 -27.95 -7.43
C SER A 313 -25.51 -29.33 -7.80
N SER A 314 -25.86 -30.31 -6.98
CA SER A 314 -25.59 -31.72 -7.23
C SER A 314 -26.12 -32.09 -8.61
N ILE A 315 -25.20 -32.38 -9.54
CA ILE A 315 -25.51 -33.04 -10.80
C ILE A 315 -26.09 -34.40 -10.42
N GLY A 316 -27.40 -34.56 -10.59
CA GLY A 316 -28.10 -35.82 -10.39
C GLY A 316 -27.56 -36.86 -11.36
N LEU A 317 -26.92 -37.90 -10.83
CA LEU A 317 -26.66 -39.13 -11.56
C LEU A 317 -27.99 -39.85 -11.82
N PRO A 318 -28.24 -40.40 -13.02
CA PRO A 318 -29.46 -41.15 -13.28
C PRO A 318 -29.43 -42.46 -12.49
N ALA A 319 -30.54 -42.79 -11.84
CA ALA A 319 -30.74 -44.08 -11.19
C ALA A 319 -30.64 -45.22 -12.22
N SER A 320 -29.82 -46.21 -11.89
CA SER A 320 -29.74 -47.50 -12.58
C SER A 320 -31.11 -48.17 -12.58
N ALA A 321 -31.58 -48.53 -13.79
CA ALA A 321 -32.77 -49.36 -13.97
C ALA A 321 -32.47 -50.81 -13.59
N ASP A 322 -33.25 -51.36 -12.66
CA ASP A 322 -33.34 -52.79 -12.41
C ASP A 322 -34.68 -53.32 -12.92
N SER A 323 -34.58 -54.28 -13.84
CA SER A 323 -35.44 -55.43 -14.16
C SER A 323 -36.98 -55.31 -14.05
N LYS A 324 -37.68 -55.62 -15.15
CA LYS A 324 -38.46 -56.89 -15.35
C LYS A 324 -39.35 -56.83 -16.60
N LEU A 325 -39.34 -57.97 -17.31
CA LEU A 325 -40.16 -58.45 -18.44
C LEU A 325 -39.84 -57.89 -19.83
#